data_AF-A0AAV9EZN5-F1
#
_entry.id   AF-A0AAV9EZN5-F1
#
_cell.length_a   1.000
_cell.length_b   1.000
_cell.length_c   1.000
_cell.angle_alpha   90.00
_cell.angle_beta   90.00
_cell.angle_gamma   90.00
#
_symmetry.space_group_name_H-M   'P 1'
#
loop_
_entity.id
_entity.type
_entity.pdbx_description
1 polymer ?
#
loop_
_entity_poly.entity_id
_entity_poly.type
_entity_poly.pdbx_seq_one_letter_code
_entity_poly.pdbx_strand_id
1 'polypeptide(L)'
;MMTGQDDGAIGSSSSEKRQRSAEGEERSDEDDGETAAKKKLRLSKEQSAVLEESFREHNTLNPKQKLVLAKKLNLKPRQVEVWFQNRRARTKLKQTEVDCELLKKCCKNLTEENRRLQRELIELRSLKRSPHLFMQVPATTLTLCPTCETARRRRPQIRS
;
A
#
# COMPACT_ATOMS: atom_id res chain seq x y z
N MET A 1 -17.85 20.58 34.31
CA MET A 1 -16.66 19.88 34.83
C MET A 1 -15.89 19.35 33.64
N MET A 2 -14.80 20.03 33.30
CA MET A 2 -13.84 19.64 32.27
C MET A 2 -12.73 18.87 32.97
N THR A 3 -12.40 17.68 32.49
CA THR A 3 -11.14 17.02 32.83
C THR A 3 -10.50 16.59 31.53
N GLY A 4 -9.58 17.44 31.05
CA GLY A 4 -8.53 17.03 30.14
C GLY A 4 -7.38 16.42 30.95
N GLN A 5 -6.77 15.38 30.39
CA GLN A 5 -5.39 14.98 30.70
C GLN A 5 -4.90 14.09 29.56
N ASP A 6 -4.24 14.77 28.63
CA ASP A 6 -3.07 14.34 27.90
C ASP A 6 -1.91 14.05 28.87
N ASP A 7 -1.24 12.91 28.70
CA ASP A 7 0.19 12.76 28.96
C ASP A 7 0.73 11.59 28.14
N GLY A 8 1.65 11.91 27.24
CA GLY A 8 2.41 10.95 26.47
C GLY A 8 3.62 10.44 27.25
N ALA A 9 3.90 9.14 27.12
CA ALA A 9 5.20 8.58 27.46
C ALA A 9 5.76 7.84 26.23
N ILE A 10 6.80 8.45 25.65
CA ILE A 10 7.71 7.87 24.66
C ILE A 10 8.82 7.15 25.42
N GLY A 11 9.17 5.94 24.96
CA GLY A 11 10.53 5.41 25.08
C GLY A 11 10.70 4.10 25.86
N SER A 12 10.92 3.00 25.15
CA SER A 12 12.26 2.39 25.06
C SER A 12 12.25 1.03 24.33
N SER A 13 13.07 0.97 23.29
CA SER A 13 14.04 -0.08 22.95
C SER A 13 13.71 -1.54 23.28
N SER A 14 13.59 -2.36 22.22
CA SER A 14 14.31 -3.64 22.17
C SER A 14 14.68 -3.96 20.73
N SER A 15 15.95 -3.75 20.44
CA SER A 15 16.68 -4.24 19.28
C SER A 15 16.98 -5.73 19.44
N GLU A 16 17.25 -6.38 18.30
CA GLU A 16 17.83 -7.73 18.12
C GLU A 16 16.83 -8.90 18.22
N LYS A 17 16.78 -9.90 17.33
CA LYS A 17 17.59 -10.28 16.16
C LYS A 17 16.67 -11.16 15.31
N ARG A 18 16.38 -10.79 14.06
CA ARG A 18 15.76 -11.70 13.08
C ARG A 18 16.87 -12.31 12.24
N GLN A 19 17.22 -13.55 12.53
CA GLN A 19 18.08 -14.37 11.68
C GLN A 19 17.41 -14.51 10.30
N ARG A 20 18.08 -14.03 9.26
CA ARG A 20 17.74 -14.33 7.87
C ARG A 20 18.85 -15.22 7.33
N SER A 21 18.55 -16.50 7.21
CA SER A 21 19.33 -17.44 6.41
C SER A 21 19.32 -16.95 4.97
N ALA A 22 20.50 -16.67 4.43
CA ALA A 22 20.71 -16.45 3.01
C ALA A 22 21.96 -17.24 2.64
N GLU A 23 21.66 -18.33 1.95
CA GLU A 23 22.49 -19.26 1.20
C GLU A 23 23.80 -18.65 0.68
N GLY A 24 24.88 -19.42 0.87
CA GLY A 24 26.22 -19.07 0.42
C GLY A 24 26.29 -19.05 -1.10
N GLU A 25 26.65 -17.88 -1.65
CA GLU A 25 27.15 -17.77 -3.01
C GLU A 25 28.67 -17.80 -2.96
N GLU A 26 29.23 -18.69 -3.77
CA GLU A 26 30.65 -19.00 -3.84
C GLU A 26 31.51 -17.76 -4.10
N ARG A 27 32.41 -17.52 -3.14
CA ARG A 27 33.43 -16.50 -3.20
C ARG A 27 34.55 -17.04 -4.10
N SER A 28 34.47 -16.76 -5.40
CA SER A 28 35.61 -16.91 -6.30
C SER A 28 36.60 -15.79 -5.99
N ASP A 29 37.47 -16.09 -5.04
CA ASP A 29 38.67 -15.32 -4.72
C ASP A 29 39.73 -15.62 -5.80
N GLU A 30 39.91 -14.68 -6.72
CA GLU A 30 41.18 -14.52 -7.45
C GLU A 30 41.78 -13.18 -7.02
N ASP A 31 42.81 -13.31 -6.22
CA ASP A 31 43.71 -12.29 -5.69
C ASP A 31 44.53 -11.66 -6.81
N ASP A 32 44.62 -10.32 -6.82
CA ASP A 32 45.90 -9.64 -7.00
C ASP A 32 45.79 -8.23 -6.41
N GLY A 33 46.84 -7.85 -5.68
CA GLY A 33 46.91 -6.68 -4.83
C GLY A 33 46.57 -5.39 -5.57
N GLU A 34 45.83 -4.51 -4.89
CA GLU A 34 46.36 -3.21 -4.52
C GLU A 34 45.36 -2.54 -3.59
N THR A 35 45.85 -2.11 -2.44
CA THR A 35 45.26 -1.13 -1.55
C THR A 35 45.17 0.24 -2.23
N ALA A 36 44.52 0.32 -3.39
CA ALA A 36 44.18 1.56 -4.06
C ALA A 36 43.00 2.18 -3.32
N ALA A 37 43.30 2.95 -2.28
CA ALA A 37 42.39 3.79 -1.54
C ALA A 37 41.29 4.38 -2.45
N LYS A 38 40.10 3.78 -2.36
CA LYS A 38 38.74 4.23 -2.69
C LYS A 38 38.60 5.46 -3.62
N LYS A 39 39.29 5.50 -4.75
CA LYS A 39 38.96 6.47 -5.81
C LYS A 39 37.60 6.07 -6.36
N LYS A 40 36.60 6.95 -6.19
CA LYS A 40 35.25 6.75 -6.72
C LYS A 40 35.35 6.49 -8.22
N LEU A 41 34.89 5.32 -8.66
CA LEU A 41 34.83 4.97 -10.06
C LEU A 41 34.00 6.01 -10.84
N ARG A 42 34.62 6.65 -11.83
CA ARG A 42 33.93 7.49 -12.81
C ARG A 42 33.86 6.70 -14.11
N LEU A 43 32.65 6.31 -14.49
CA LEU A 43 32.39 5.67 -15.77
C LEU A 43 32.21 6.73 -16.85
N SER A 44 32.65 6.43 -18.06
CA SER A 44 32.31 7.24 -19.23
C SER A 44 30.80 7.13 -19.54
N LYS A 45 30.28 8.06 -20.35
CA LYS A 45 28.88 8.02 -20.80
C LYS A 45 28.58 6.75 -21.59
N GLU A 46 29.53 6.34 -22.42
CA GLU A 46 29.43 5.12 -23.23
C GLU A 46 29.45 3.85 -22.35
N GLN A 47 30.39 3.75 -21.40
CA GLN A 47 30.42 2.64 -20.45
C GLN A 47 29.10 2.52 -19.67
N SER A 48 28.58 3.66 -19.21
CA SER A 48 27.30 3.71 -18.50
C SER A 48 26.13 3.28 -19.38
N ALA A 49 26.12 3.66 -20.66
CA ALA A 49 25.07 3.29 -21.60
C ALA A 49 25.02 1.77 -21.84
N VAL A 50 26.16 1.13 -22.04
CA VAL A 50 26.25 -0.33 -22.22
C VAL A 50 25.83 -1.08 -20.96
N LEU A 51 26.21 -0.58 -19.78
CA LEU A 51 25.80 -1.16 -18.50
C LEU A 51 24.28 -1.06 -18.28
N GLU A 52 23.68 0.10 -18.59
CA GLU A 52 22.22 0.27 -18.53
C GLU A 52 21.48 -0.60 -19.53
N GLU A 53 21.99 -0.75 -20.76
CA GLU A 53 21.40 -1.63 -21.77
C GLU A 53 21.41 -3.09 -21.32
N SER A 54 22.57 -3.59 -20.88
CA SER A 54 22.68 -4.94 -20.34
C SER A 54 21.78 -5.16 -19.13
N PHE A 55 21.63 -4.15 -18.25
CA PHE A 55 20.76 -4.23 -17.09
C PHE A 55 19.26 -4.26 -17.46
N ARG A 56 18.86 -3.55 -18.52
CA ARG A 56 17.47 -3.57 -19.01
C ARG A 56 17.07 -4.97 -19.50
N GLU A 57 18.00 -5.67 -20.15
CA GLU A 57 17.77 -7.05 -20.60
C GLU A 57 17.78 -8.03 -19.41
N HIS A 58 18.77 -7.91 -18.52
CA HIS A 58 18.96 -8.83 -17.39
C HIS A 58 19.37 -8.06 -16.13
N ASN A 59 18.45 -7.95 -15.16
CA ASN A 59 18.71 -7.21 -13.91
C ASN A 59 19.67 -7.95 -12.94
N THR A 60 19.88 -9.24 -13.17
CA THR A 60 20.87 -10.11 -12.52
C THR A 60 22.00 -10.37 -13.49
N LEU A 61 23.23 -10.33 -12.97
CA LEU A 61 24.43 -10.50 -13.76
C LEU A 61 25.05 -11.86 -13.44
N ASN A 62 25.06 -12.77 -14.40
CA ASN A 62 25.71 -14.06 -14.20
C ASN A 62 27.25 -13.94 -14.30
N PRO A 63 28.03 -14.89 -13.76
CA PRO A 63 29.49 -14.80 -13.73
C PRO A 63 30.13 -14.66 -15.12
N LYS A 64 29.61 -15.39 -16.12
CA LYS A 64 30.13 -15.36 -17.50
C LYS A 64 29.88 -13.98 -18.16
N GLN A 65 28.67 -13.46 -18.04
CA GLN A 65 28.29 -12.11 -18.50
C GLN A 65 29.11 -11.04 -17.80
N LYS A 66 29.37 -11.18 -16.49
CA LYS A 66 30.24 -10.26 -15.73
C LYS A 66 31.62 -10.17 -16.34
N LEU A 67 32.25 -11.30 -16.63
CA LEU A 67 33.58 -11.35 -17.25
C LEU A 67 33.56 -10.76 -18.67
N VAL A 68 32.53 -11.07 -19.47
CA VAL A 68 32.37 -10.52 -20.83
C VAL A 68 32.20 -9.00 -20.81
N LEU A 69 31.32 -8.47 -19.95
CA LEU A 69 31.12 -7.03 -19.81
C LEU A 69 32.38 -6.32 -19.29
N ALA A 70 33.06 -6.91 -18.30
CA ALA A 70 34.30 -6.36 -17.76
C ALA A 70 35.35 -6.19 -18.85
N LYS A 71 35.56 -7.22 -19.68
CA LYS A 71 36.46 -7.16 -20.84
C LYS A 71 36.01 -6.13 -21.86
N LYS A 72 34.72 -6.13 -22.26
CA LYS A 72 34.16 -5.19 -23.26
C LYS A 72 34.33 -3.72 -22.84
N LEU A 73 34.21 -3.43 -21.55
CA LEU A 73 34.23 -2.06 -21.01
C LEU A 73 35.59 -1.64 -20.47
N ASN A 74 36.58 -2.53 -20.51
CA ASN A 74 37.88 -2.37 -19.87
C ASN A 74 37.77 -1.98 -18.38
N LEU A 75 36.93 -2.71 -17.65
CA LEU A 75 36.67 -2.53 -16.22
C LEU A 75 37.06 -3.79 -15.44
N LYS A 76 37.34 -3.66 -14.15
CA LYS A 76 37.50 -4.83 -13.27
C LYS A 76 36.14 -5.53 -13.09
N PRO A 77 36.06 -6.87 -13.04
CA PRO A 77 34.82 -7.60 -12.79
C PRO A 77 34.06 -7.10 -11.55
N ARG A 78 34.80 -6.75 -10.49
CA ARG A 78 34.23 -6.16 -9.26
C ARG A 78 33.54 -4.83 -9.49
N GLN A 79 34.04 -3.98 -10.39
CA GLN A 79 33.42 -2.68 -10.70
C GLN A 79 32.06 -2.87 -11.40
N VAL A 80 31.98 -3.83 -12.32
CA VAL A 80 30.72 -4.20 -12.99
C VAL A 80 29.74 -4.75 -11.95
N GLU A 81 30.17 -5.66 -11.08
CA GLU A 81 29.34 -6.22 -10.01
C GLU A 81 28.76 -5.14 -9.09
N VAL A 82 29.63 -4.26 -8.57
CA VAL A 82 29.23 -3.15 -7.68
C VAL A 82 28.29 -2.19 -8.40
N TRP A 83 28.49 -1.94 -9.69
CA TRP A 83 27.59 -1.12 -10.47
C TRP A 83 26.18 -1.73 -10.55
N PHE A 84 26.07 -3.04 -10.82
CA PHE A 84 24.78 -3.75 -10.86
C PHE A 84 24.10 -3.75 -9.48
N GLN A 85 24.84 -3.98 -8.40
CA GLN A 85 24.33 -3.90 -7.03
C GLN A 85 23.77 -2.49 -6.73
N ASN A 86 24.55 -1.45 -7.02
CA ASN A 86 24.13 -0.06 -6.82
C ASN A 86 22.93 0.32 -7.70
N ARG A 87 22.85 -0.24 -8.92
CA ARG A 87 21.72 0.00 -9.81
C ARG A 87 20.44 -0.60 -9.23
N ARG A 88 20.48 -1.85 -8.77
CA ARG A 88 19.35 -2.50 -8.09
C ARG A 88 18.93 -1.77 -6.82
N ALA A 89 19.89 -1.37 -5.99
CA ALA A 89 19.63 -0.63 -4.76
C ALA A 89 18.88 0.70 -5.05
N ARG A 90 19.34 1.47 -6.05
CA ARG A 90 18.69 2.71 -6.47
C ARG A 90 17.31 2.50 -7.05
N THR A 91 17.10 1.46 -7.85
CA THR A 91 15.76 1.11 -8.38
C THR A 91 14.81 0.77 -7.24
N LYS A 92 15.24 -0.05 -6.28
CA LYS A 92 14.43 -0.42 -5.11
C LYS A 92 14.10 0.81 -4.25
N LEU A 93 15.08 1.68 -4.00
CA LEU A 93 14.87 2.92 -3.23
C LEU A 93 13.81 3.81 -3.89
N LYS A 94 13.94 4.08 -5.19
CA LYS A 94 12.95 4.87 -5.94
C LYS A 94 11.56 4.25 -5.87
N GLN A 95 11.45 2.93 -6.00
CA GLN A 95 10.18 2.24 -5.87
C GLN A 95 9.58 2.44 -4.46
N THR A 96 10.37 2.25 -3.41
CA THR A 96 9.90 2.44 -2.03
C THR A 96 9.46 3.87 -1.74
N GLU A 97 10.12 4.88 -2.32
CA GLU A 97 9.72 6.29 -2.20
C GLU A 97 8.33 6.51 -2.81
N VAL A 98 8.10 6.01 -4.02
CA VAL A 98 6.80 6.09 -4.71
C VAL A 98 5.71 5.35 -3.92
N ASP A 99 6.00 4.14 -3.46
CA ASP A 99 5.06 3.33 -2.68
C ASP A 99 4.68 4.04 -1.36
N CYS A 100 5.65 4.68 -0.70
CA CYS A 100 5.40 5.48 0.50
C CYS A 100 4.49 6.67 0.22
N GLU A 101 4.68 7.37 -0.90
CA GLU A 101 3.81 8.48 -1.29
C GLU A 101 2.38 8.02 -1.60
N LEU A 102 2.24 6.91 -2.32
CA LEU A 102 0.94 6.32 -2.63
C LEU A 102 0.20 5.90 -1.36
N LEU A 103 0.89 5.21 -0.45
CA LEU A 103 0.32 4.77 0.82
C LEU A 103 -0.12 5.97 1.66
N LYS A 104 0.68 7.04 1.73
CA LYS A 104 0.30 8.28 2.43
C LYS A 104 -0.99 8.89 1.86
N LYS A 105 -1.15 8.91 0.53
CA LYS A 105 -2.38 9.40 -0.11
C LYS A 105 -3.59 8.52 0.25
N CYS A 106 -3.45 7.20 0.17
CA CYS A 106 -4.50 6.28 0.58
C CYS A 106 -4.90 6.47 2.04
N CYS A 107 -3.94 6.60 2.96
CA CYS A 107 -4.23 6.84 4.38
C CYS A 107 -5.00 8.15 4.60
N LYS A 108 -4.64 9.23 3.89
CA LYS A 108 -5.36 10.51 3.96
C LYS A 108 -6.81 10.35 3.51
N ASN A 109 -7.03 9.74 2.36
CA ASN A 109 -8.37 9.53 1.81
C ASN A 109 -9.21 8.64 2.73
N LEU A 110 -8.68 7.51 3.20
CA LEU A 110 -9.38 6.62 4.13
C LEU A 110 -9.75 7.34 5.43
N THR A 111 -8.86 8.21 5.93
CA THR A 111 -9.14 9.02 7.13
C THR A 111 -10.29 9.99 6.90
N GLU A 112 -10.33 10.64 5.74
CA GLU A 112 -11.39 11.57 5.37
C GLU A 112 -12.73 10.86 5.16
N GLU A 113 -12.74 9.74 4.46
CA GLU A 113 -13.93 8.90 4.27
C GLU A 113 -14.45 8.37 5.61
N ASN A 114 -13.56 7.93 6.51
CA ASN A 114 -13.96 7.47 7.84
C ASN A 114 -14.61 8.62 8.65
N ARG A 115 -14.01 9.82 8.61
CA ARG A 115 -14.62 11.01 9.24
C ARG A 115 -15.96 11.39 8.61
N ARG A 116 -16.13 11.23 7.29
CA ARG A 116 -17.41 11.49 6.60
C ARG A 116 -18.47 10.49 7.07
N LEU A 117 -18.16 9.21 7.02
CA LEU A 117 -19.06 8.14 7.45
C LEU A 117 -19.41 8.25 8.93
N GLN A 118 -18.47 8.65 9.79
CA GLN A 118 -18.77 8.89 11.21
C GLN A 118 -19.77 10.03 11.40
N ARG A 119 -19.66 11.13 10.63
CA ARG A 119 -20.65 12.22 10.64
C ARG A 119 -22.02 11.73 10.19
N GLU A 120 -22.09 11.02 9.06
CA GLU A 120 -23.34 10.43 8.55
C GLU A 120 -23.96 9.45 9.56
N LEU A 121 -23.16 8.63 10.24
CA LEU A 121 -23.65 7.72 11.28
C LEU A 121 -24.21 8.46 12.49
N ILE A 122 -23.58 9.56 12.92
CA ILE A 122 -24.08 10.38 14.03
C ILE A 122 -25.43 11.01 13.66
N GLU A 123 -25.54 11.56 12.45
CA GLU A 123 -26.77 12.12 11.91
C GLU A 123 -27.88 11.06 11.83
N LEU A 124 -27.62 9.92 11.20
CA LEU A 124 -28.62 8.85 11.11
C LEU A 124 -29.04 8.32 12.49
N ARG A 125 -28.13 8.26 13.46
CA ARG A 125 -28.45 7.89 14.84
C ARG A 125 -29.30 8.95 15.54
N SER A 126 -29.08 10.24 15.31
CA SER A 126 -29.92 11.30 15.89
C SER A 126 -31.34 11.26 15.32
N LEU A 127 -31.48 11.05 14.01
CA LEU A 127 -32.76 10.89 13.32
C LEU A 127 -33.54 9.64 13.79
N LYS A 128 -32.87 8.47 13.90
CA LYS A 128 -33.49 7.22 14.36
C LYS A 128 -33.87 7.22 15.83
N ARG A 129 -33.24 8.06 16.65
CA ARG A 129 -33.52 8.19 18.09
C ARG A 129 -34.70 9.12 18.39
N SER A 130 -35.29 9.78 17.39
CA SER A 130 -36.57 10.49 17.55
C SER A 130 -37.70 9.46 17.76
N PRO A 131 -38.22 9.28 18.98
CA PRO A 131 -39.27 8.29 19.25
C PRO A 131 -40.64 8.78 18.74
N HIS A 132 -40.75 10.06 18.35
CA HIS A 132 -42.02 10.72 18.10
C HIS A 132 -42.50 10.67 16.64
N LEU A 133 -41.62 10.49 15.65
CA LEU A 133 -42.07 10.45 14.25
C LEU A 133 -42.55 9.06 13.81
N PHE A 134 -42.10 7.98 14.48
CA PHE A 134 -42.58 6.63 14.18
C PHE A 134 -43.83 6.24 14.99
N MET A 135 -44.18 7.02 16.03
CA MET A 135 -45.35 6.79 16.89
C MET A 135 -46.44 7.87 16.76
N GLN A 136 -46.19 8.97 16.05
CA GLN A 136 -47.21 9.99 15.72
C GLN A 136 -47.77 9.84 14.30
N VAL A 137 -47.87 8.61 13.79
CA VAL A 137 -48.94 8.37 12.81
C VAL A 137 -50.20 8.24 13.67
N PRO A 138 -51.12 9.23 13.73
CA PRO A 138 -52.41 8.95 14.34
C PRO A 138 -52.96 7.72 13.63
N ALA A 139 -53.50 6.77 14.39
CA ALA A 139 -54.21 5.64 13.83
C ALA A 139 -55.32 6.20 12.92
N THR A 140 -54.99 6.37 11.64
CA THR A 140 -55.92 6.82 10.64
C THR A 140 -56.92 5.70 10.54
N THR A 141 -58.16 6.05 10.86
CA THR A 141 -59.33 5.20 10.74
C THR A 141 -59.20 4.45 9.43
N LEU A 142 -59.09 3.13 9.48
CA LEU A 142 -58.98 2.27 8.29
C LEU A 142 -60.20 2.52 7.42
N THR A 143 -60.10 3.49 6.51
CA THR A 143 -61.12 3.78 5.53
C THR A 143 -60.88 2.74 4.46
N LEU A 144 -61.79 1.77 4.39
CA LEU A 144 -61.71 0.69 3.42
C LEU A 144 -61.60 1.28 2.02
N CYS A 145 -60.71 0.70 1.21
CA CYS A 145 -60.60 1.04 -0.20
C CYS A 145 -61.97 0.86 -0.88
N PRO A 146 -62.42 1.79 -1.74
CA PRO A 146 -63.75 1.74 -2.37
C PRO A 146 -64.06 0.41 -3.08
N THR A 147 -63.03 -0.25 -3.64
CA THR A 147 -63.17 -1.58 -4.26
C THR A 147 -63.51 -2.68 -3.24
N CYS A 148 -62.98 -2.60 -2.02
CA CYS A 148 -63.23 -3.55 -0.93
C CYS A 148 -64.61 -3.33 -0.29
N GLU A 149 -65.09 -2.08 -0.22
CA GLU A 149 -66.45 -1.78 0.25
C GLU A 149 -67.51 -2.33 -0.72
N THR A 150 -67.22 -2.25 -2.01
CA THR A 150 -68.09 -2.77 -3.08
C THR A 150 -68.15 -4.31 -3.07
N ALA A 151 -67.06 -4.99 -2.71
CA ALA A 151 -67.02 -6.45 -2.58
C ALA A 151 -67.93 -6.98 -1.45
N ARG A 152 -68.08 -6.23 -0.35
CA ARG A 152 -68.97 -6.60 0.76
C ARG A 152 -70.46 -6.45 0.42
N ARG A 153 -70.83 -5.45 -0.39
CA ARG A 153 -72.22 -5.20 -0.78
C ARG A 153 -72.78 -6.18 -1.82
N ARG A 154 -71.91 -6.95 -2.48
CA ARG A 154 -72.29 -7.94 -3.51
C ARG A 154 -72.43 -9.38 -2.99
N ARG A 155 -72.37 -9.62 -1.68
CA ARG A 155 -72.65 -10.95 -1.13
C ARG A 155 -74.16 -11.22 -1.23
N PRO A 156 -74.64 -12.18 -2.05
CA PRO A 156 -76.04 -12.54 -2.06
C PRO A 156 -76.39 -13.17 -0.72
N GLN A 157 -77.45 -12.68 -0.07
CA GLN A 157 -78.08 -13.40 1.05
C GLN A 157 -78.69 -14.67 0.47
N ILE A 158 -78.00 -15.80 0.61
CA ILE A 158 -78.61 -17.11 0.39
C ILE A 158 -79.55 -17.32 1.58
N ARG A 159 -80.84 -17.07 1.35
CA ARG A 159 -81.92 -17.58 2.21
C ARG A 159 -82.22 -19.01 1.79
N SER A 160 -81.94 -19.95 2.70
CA SER A 160 -82.69 -21.18 2.95
C SER A 160 -82.12 -21.83 4.21
#